data_AF-A0AAN7ZX21-F1
#
_entry.id   AF-A0AAN7ZX21-F1
#
_cell.length_a   1.000
_cell.length_b   1.000
_cell.length_c   1.000
_cell.angle_alpha   90.00
_cell.angle_beta   90.00
_cell.angle_gamma   90.00
#
_symmetry.space_group_name_H-M   'P 1'
#
loop_
_entity.id
_entity.type
_entity.pdbx_description
1 polymer ?
#
loop_
_entity_poly.entity_id
_entity_poly.type
_entity_poly.pdbx_seq_one_letter_code
_entity_poly.pdbx_strand_id
1 'polypeptide(L)'
;MLKPENIYSALTPMYYSTKILGFSPFLLKGKSSKLSSVVNVLWSTALICVYGGYAFYALNTAPNNDTIVVKIADSINTNLSILSLCGSILFGCIFRSSISNVIRGIATIDDQLWRLNLNIDRKYHYRKTKIYLIIFIFLLMLYMCSIIFVKCLEYLSHTNIITVGLVIADLAPLFSVFAELQFCTLALLIRKRFCWINAKMDTLKKQSGRNKQRFVGKRSKLAEKSSILSLLQEIGDKHHELCTIAKQLNKAYAVQILLFMIQAFLVIVIMSFYLIKMYLLNSFHKITANEKIVYMNILALHVTLVLIIVLVCSNTSKEARKAGILLHNSVTLNSLDGVESFDIGVACFSLQLLHHNVKFTACRLFTIDETLLYTVCDIANIHKTIVHVADCWSGYHLLVYIDGSSNSPEEIQHAICKIATEDIEASANATITRELKGVCTTKEVMERLAQLEARLLEEIKMIRGMEIKLGSHVPAVSSTEKSPTLLKQSKNGYQRDLEAAKNNQTIHYTELGRSFLYFWKVYDIENILTFSESSVQSGIFYVQGNRLQITLHPHHLGTHYLALELSSTNWLPKHRFIILNRNNEKGDLSSQILGMSIPLFRIHTEKISTLDFIVDGSLIIKLVISYY
;
A
#
# COMPACT_ATOMS: atom_id res chain seq x y z
N MET A 1 0.13 4.47 49.90
CA MET A 1 1.06 3.45 49.37
C MET A 1 0.82 3.26 47.87
N LEU A 2 1.70 3.77 47.01
CA LEU A 2 1.63 3.55 45.56
C LEU A 2 1.85 2.05 45.28
N LYS A 3 0.88 1.40 44.61
CA LYS A 3 1.02 -0.01 44.18
C LYS A 3 2.35 -0.18 43.42
N PRO A 4 3.09 -1.27 43.64
CA PRO A 4 4.37 -1.50 42.97
C PRO A 4 4.16 -1.48 41.45
N GLU A 5 4.88 -0.57 40.76
CA GLU A 5 4.87 -0.49 39.30
C GLU A 5 5.48 -1.76 38.71
N ASN A 6 4.62 -2.54 38.05
CA ASN A 6 4.92 -3.80 37.39
C ASN A 6 4.46 -3.76 35.93
N ILE A 7 4.83 -4.76 35.12
CA ILE A 7 4.47 -4.82 33.70
C ILE A 7 2.96 -4.63 33.45
N TYR A 8 2.13 -5.23 34.30
CA TYR A 8 0.68 -5.13 34.23
C TYR A 8 0.21 -3.68 34.42
N SER A 9 0.79 -2.94 35.37
CA SER A 9 0.50 -1.51 35.58
C SER A 9 0.93 -0.64 34.40
N ALA A 10 2.04 -1.00 33.72
CA ALA A 10 2.55 -0.26 32.56
C ALA A 10 1.66 -0.47 31.32
N LEU A 11 1.19 -1.70 31.11
CA LEU A 11 0.31 -2.08 29.99
C LEU A 11 -1.16 -1.74 30.21
N THR A 12 -1.54 -1.26 31.41
CA THR A 12 -2.94 -0.97 31.76
C THR A 12 -3.64 0.00 30.78
N PRO A 13 -3.04 1.14 30.36
CA PRO A 13 -3.69 2.05 29.42
C PRO A 13 -4.02 1.37 28.09
N MET A 14 -3.04 0.67 27.52
CA MET A 14 -3.19 -0.08 26.28
C MET A 14 -4.21 -1.22 26.40
N TYR A 15 -4.23 -1.92 27.53
CA TYR A 15 -5.20 -2.98 27.79
C TYR A 15 -6.64 -2.47 27.78
N TYR A 16 -6.92 -1.34 28.44
CA TYR A 16 -8.29 -0.81 28.46
C TYR A 16 -8.75 -0.29 27.09
N SER A 17 -7.90 0.44 26.36
CA SER A 17 -8.24 0.91 25.01
C SER A 17 -8.45 -0.24 24.03
N THR A 18 -7.54 -1.22 24.00
CA THR A 18 -7.69 -2.42 23.16
C THR A 18 -8.85 -3.32 23.60
N LYS A 19 -9.24 -3.31 24.89
CA LYS A 19 -10.39 -4.07 25.39
C LYS A 19 -11.71 -3.47 24.90
N ILE A 20 -11.85 -2.15 24.89
CA ILE A 20 -13.03 -1.46 24.36
C ILE A 20 -13.25 -1.84 22.89
N LEU A 21 -12.17 -1.86 22.11
CA LEU A 21 -12.19 -2.22 20.69
C LEU A 21 -12.24 -3.73 20.41
N GLY A 22 -12.25 -4.59 21.44
CA GLY A 22 -12.38 -6.04 21.28
C GLY A 22 -11.08 -6.82 21.02
N PHE A 23 -9.92 -6.17 20.93
CA PHE A 23 -8.62 -6.81 20.68
C PHE A 23 -8.00 -7.50 21.90
N SER A 24 -8.42 -7.14 23.11
CA SER A 24 -7.92 -7.73 24.37
C SER A 24 -9.00 -8.50 25.14
N PRO A 25 -9.46 -9.67 24.66
CA PRO A 25 -10.45 -10.50 25.35
C PRO A 25 -9.87 -11.27 26.55
N PHE A 26 -8.54 -11.24 26.72
CA PHE A 26 -7.84 -11.85 27.85
C PHE A 26 -7.93 -10.99 29.12
N LEU A 27 -7.64 -11.60 30.27
CA LEU A 27 -7.61 -10.90 31.56
C LEU A 27 -6.18 -10.50 31.92
N LEU A 28 -5.95 -9.20 32.15
CA LEU A 28 -4.73 -8.69 32.76
C LEU A 28 -4.81 -8.98 34.28
N LYS A 29 -3.93 -9.85 34.80
CA LYS A 29 -3.86 -10.43 36.18
C LYS A 29 -4.62 -9.63 37.27
N GLY A 30 -5.59 -10.25 37.97
CA GLY A 30 -6.18 -9.61 39.17
C GLY A 30 -7.44 -10.22 39.81
N LYS A 31 -8.49 -10.56 39.06
CA LYS A 31 -9.68 -11.28 39.57
C LYS A 31 -10.30 -12.07 38.42
N SER A 32 -10.11 -13.40 38.44
CA SER A 32 -10.65 -14.30 37.43
C SER A 32 -12.04 -14.74 37.84
N SER A 33 -13.08 -14.25 37.15
CA SER A 33 -14.27 -15.05 36.95
C SER A 33 -14.23 -15.55 35.51
N LYS A 34 -14.50 -16.85 35.30
CA LYS A 34 -14.73 -17.42 33.95
C LYS A 34 -15.75 -16.56 33.18
N LEU A 35 -16.74 -16.01 33.90
CA LEU A 35 -17.75 -15.08 33.40
C LEU A 35 -17.15 -13.84 32.71
N SER A 36 -16.16 -13.17 33.30
CA SER A 36 -15.56 -11.98 32.68
C SER A 36 -14.84 -12.29 31.36
N SER A 37 -14.24 -13.48 31.24
CA SER A 37 -13.61 -13.91 29.99
C SER A 37 -14.64 -14.24 28.90
N VAL A 38 -15.78 -14.83 29.28
CA VAL A 38 -16.89 -15.10 28.36
C VAL A 38 -17.52 -13.78 27.89
N VAL A 39 -17.79 -12.84 28.79
CA VAL A 39 -18.33 -11.52 28.45
C VAL A 39 -17.43 -10.77 27.46
N ASN A 40 -16.10 -10.80 27.64
CA ASN A 40 -15.21 -10.14 26.70
C ASN A 40 -15.22 -10.80 25.31
N VAL A 41 -15.34 -12.13 25.22
CA VAL A 41 -15.44 -12.83 23.93
C VAL A 41 -16.78 -12.55 23.26
N LEU A 42 -17.88 -12.52 24.02
CA LEU A 42 -19.19 -12.13 23.51
C LEU A 42 -19.16 -10.69 22.97
N TRP A 43 -18.50 -9.77 23.66
CA TRP A 43 -18.31 -8.39 23.18
C TRP A 43 -17.52 -8.35 21.87
N SER A 44 -16.37 -9.04 21.78
CA SER A 44 -15.59 -9.13 20.55
C SER A 44 -16.39 -9.76 19.40
N THR A 45 -17.22 -10.77 19.69
CA THR A 45 -18.09 -11.42 18.69
C THR A 45 -19.19 -10.49 18.21
N ALA A 46 -19.79 -9.71 19.11
CA ALA A 46 -20.79 -8.70 18.77
C ALA A 46 -20.20 -7.62 17.85
N LEU A 47 -18.99 -7.13 18.14
CA LEU A 47 -18.29 -6.18 17.28
C LEU A 47 -18.04 -6.77 15.87
N ILE A 48 -17.59 -8.03 15.77
CA ILE A 48 -17.42 -8.69 14.47
C ILE A 48 -18.75 -8.76 13.71
N CYS A 49 -19.86 -9.06 14.38
CA CYS A 49 -21.18 -9.11 13.73
C CYS A 49 -21.62 -7.73 13.22
N VAL A 50 -21.39 -6.67 14.00
CA VAL A 50 -21.73 -5.29 13.61
C VAL A 50 -20.90 -4.84 12.42
N TYR A 51 -19.58 -4.96 12.48
CA TYR A 51 -18.70 -4.57 11.37
C TYR A 51 -18.90 -5.46 10.14
N GLY A 52 -19.06 -6.78 10.32
CA GLY A 52 -19.31 -7.73 9.24
C GLY A 52 -20.66 -7.50 8.54
N GLY A 53 -21.72 -7.23 9.31
CA GLY A 53 -23.03 -6.87 8.76
C GLY A 53 -22.96 -5.57 7.96
N TYR A 54 -22.14 -4.62 8.41
CA TYR A 54 -21.89 -3.39 7.69
C TYR A 54 -21.14 -3.61 6.36
N ALA A 55 -20.08 -4.43 6.34
CA ALA A 55 -19.39 -4.80 5.10
C ALA A 55 -20.36 -5.45 4.09
N PHE A 56 -21.22 -6.35 4.58
CA PHE A 56 -22.25 -6.97 3.73
C PHE A 56 -23.23 -5.93 3.17
N TYR A 57 -23.68 -4.97 3.98
CA TYR A 57 -24.53 -3.88 3.50
C TYR A 57 -23.83 -3.04 2.42
N ALA A 58 -22.60 -2.59 2.69
CA ALA A 58 -21.82 -1.76 1.78
C ALA A 58 -21.59 -2.43 0.41
N LEU A 59 -21.34 -3.74 0.39
CA LEU A 59 -21.22 -4.53 -0.84
C LEU A 59 -22.51 -4.55 -1.67
N ASN A 60 -23.67 -4.65 -1.03
CA ASN A 60 -24.96 -4.75 -1.71
C ASN A 60 -25.51 -3.38 -2.19
N THR A 61 -25.03 -2.28 -1.61
CA THR A 61 -25.46 -0.92 -1.99
C THR A 61 -24.49 -0.20 -2.92
N ALA A 62 -23.41 -0.85 -3.36
CA ALA A 62 -22.44 -0.24 -4.26
C ALA A 62 -23.10 0.11 -5.61
N PRO A 63 -23.06 1.38 -6.06
CA PRO A 63 -23.78 1.82 -7.26
C PRO A 63 -23.18 1.25 -8.56
N ASN A 64 -24.04 0.76 -9.45
CA ASN A 64 -23.70 0.14 -10.74
C ASN A 64 -23.30 1.13 -11.87
N ASN A 65 -23.12 2.42 -11.60
CA ASN A 65 -22.89 3.42 -12.65
C ASN A 65 -21.41 3.69 -12.96
N ASP A 66 -21.12 3.97 -14.24
CA ASP A 66 -19.84 3.92 -14.96
C ASP A 66 -18.66 4.82 -14.49
N THR A 67 -18.66 5.32 -13.25
CA THR A 67 -17.42 5.81 -12.58
C THR A 67 -16.75 4.64 -11.87
N ILE A 68 -16.46 3.60 -12.65
CA ILE A 68 -16.27 2.22 -12.20
C ILE A 68 -15.03 2.08 -11.30
N VAL A 69 -13.87 2.57 -11.74
CA VAL A 69 -12.59 2.22 -11.11
C VAL A 69 -12.44 2.83 -9.71
N VAL A 70 -12.81 4.10 -9.56
CA VAL A 70 -12.66 4.86 -8.30
C VAL A 70 -13.57 4.32 -7.21
N LYS A 71 -14.86 4.14 -7.54
CA LYS A 71 -15.85 3.60 -6.60
C LYS A 71 -15.57 2.14 -6.23
N ILE A 72 -15.07 1.35 -7.18
CA ILE A 72 -14.62 -0.02 -6.90
C ILE A 72 -13.40 0.00 -5.98
N ALA A 73 -12.42 0.87 -6.22
CA ALA A 73 -11.23 0.97 -5.37
C ALA A 73 -11.60 1.35 -3.92
N ASP A 74 -12.49 2.33 -3.73
CA ASP A 74 -12.98 2.71 -2.40
C ASP A 74 -13.75 1.57 -1.73
N SER A 75 -14.62 0.88 -2.47
CA SER A 75 -15.35 -0.28 -1.98
C SER A 75 -14.42 -1.41 -1.55
N ILE A 76 -13.41 -1.73 -2.36
CA ILE A 76 -12.39 -2.74 -2.02
C ILE A 76 -11.64 -2.33 -0.76
N ASN A 77 -11.24 -1.05 -0.67
CA ASN A 77 -10.48 -0.55 0.48
C ASN A 77 -11.29 -0.63 1.79
N THR A 78 -12.55 -0.20 1.77
CA THR A 78 -13.43 -0.25 2.94
C THR A 78 -13.71 -1.69 3.35
N ASN A 79 -14.03 -2.57 2.40
CA ASN A 79 -14.31 -3.98 2.70
C ASN A 79 -13.08 -4.72 3.22
N LEU A 80 -11.89 -4.49 2.63
CA LEU A 80 -10.66 -5.08 3.13
C LEU A 80 -10.32 -4.56 4.53
N SER A 81 -10.57 -3.28 4.79
CA SER A 81 -10.31 -2.67 6.10
C SER A 81 -11.20 -3.26 7.19
N ILE A 82 -12.48 -3.50 6.86
CA ILE A 82 -13.39 -4.20 7.77
C ILE A 82 -12.96 -5.65 7.96
N LEU A 83 -12.54 -6.35 6.90
CA LEU A 83 -12.03 -7.71 6.99
C LEU A 83 -10.78 -7.79 7.88
N SER A 84 -9.86 -6.83 7.73
CA SER A 84 -8.66 -6.70 8.57
C SER A 84 -9.02 -6.47 10.03
N LEU A 85 -9.96 -5.56 10.32
CA LEU A 85 -10.46 -5.30 11.68
C LEU A 85 -11.09 -6.55 12.31
N CYS A 86 -12.05 -7.17 11.62
CA CYS A 86 -12.72 -8.38 12.07
C CYS A 86 -11.73 -9.53 12.27
N GLY A 87 -10.80 -9.71 11.34
CA GLY A 87 -9.73 -10.69 11.42
C GLY A 87 -8.85 -10.47 12.64
N SER A 88 -8.42 -9.23 12.89
CA SER A 88 -7.61 -8.87 14.05
C SER A 88 -8.32 -9.11 15.38
N ILE A 89 -9.62 -8.81 15.48
CA ILE A 89 -10.45 -9.13 16.66
C ILE A 89 -10.57 -10.66 16.83
N LEU A 90 -10.86 -11.39 15.75
CA LEU A 90 -11.00 -12.85 15.76
C LEU A 90 -9.71 -13.54 16.21
N PHE A 91 -8.58 -13.20 15.59
CA PHE A 91 -7.28 -13.78 15.96
C PHE A 91 -6.80 -13.31 17.34
N GLY A 92 -7.16 -12.11 17.77
CA GLY A 92 -7.01 -11.68 19.17
C GLY A 92 -7.76 -12.58 20.17
N CYS A 93 -8.95 -13.07 19.80
CA CYS A 93 -9.71 -14.04 20.57
C CYS A 93 -9.07 -15.43 20.56
N ILE A 94 -8.67 -15.93 19.38
CA ILE A 94 -8.06 -17.25 19.21
C ILE A 94 -6.74 -17.33 19.98
N PHE A 95 -5.88 -16.32 19.85
CA PHE A 95 -4.54 -16.30 20.45
C PHE A 95 -4.47 -15.63 21.82
N ARG A 96 -5.61 -15.35 22.45
CA ARG A 96 -5.70 -14.68 23.77
C ARG A 96 -4.82 -15.33 24.86
N SER A 97 -4.74 -16.67 24.87
CA SER A 97 -3.91 -17.42 25.82
C SER A 97 -2.43 -17.24 25.53
N SER A 98 -2.06 -17.21 24.25
CA SER A 98 -0.68 -16.97 23.79
C SER A 98 -0.21 -15.57 24.19
N ILE A 99 -1.03 -14.54 23.96
CA ILE A 99 -0.71 -13.15 24.33
C ILE A 99 -0.55 -13.02 25.85
N SER A 100 -1.46 -13.64 26.63
CA SER A 100 -1.35 -13.69 28.09
C SER A 100 -0.07 -14.40 28.55
N ASN A 101 0.32 -15.48 27.87
CA ASN A 101 1.56 -16.21 28.14
C ASN A 101 2.80 -15.35 27.85
N VAL A 102 2.80 -14.56 26.77
CA VAL A 102 3.89 -13.62 26.47
C VAL A 102 4.06 -12.60 27.60
N ILE A 103 2.96 -11.97 28.05
CA ILE A 103 3.02 -10.98 29.15
C ILE A 103 3.50 -11.63 30.44
N ARG A 104 3.02 -12.85 30.76
CA ARG A 104 3.49 -13.61 31.93
C ARG A 104 4.96 -14.02 31.81
N GLY A 105 5.40 -14.41 30.63
CA GLY A 105 6.79 -14.76 30.33
C GLY A 105 7.71 -13.57 30.56
N ILE A 106 7.36 -12.38 30.05
CA ILE A 106 8.15 -11.16 30.29
C ILE A 106 8.21 -10.83 31.79
N ALA A 107 7.10 -10.97 32.52
CA ALA A 107 7.10 -10.77 33.98
C ALA A 107 8.03 -11.75 34.70
N THR A 108 8.05 -13.01 34.27
CA THR A 108 8.86 -14.08 34.87
C THR A 108 10.34 -13.86 34.59
N ILE A 109 10.70 -13.55 33.35
CA ILE A 109 12.08 -13.20 32.96
C ILE A 109 12.55 -11.98 33.74
N ASP A 110 11.71 -10.96 33.90
CA ASP A 110 12.10 -9.78 34.68
C ASP A 110 12.45 -10.08 36.14
N ASP A 111 11.70 -10.98 36.79
CA ASP A 111 11.99 -11.41 38.16
C ASP A 111 13.28 -12.25 38.21
N GLN A 112 13.57 -13.04 37.18
CA GLN A 112 14.81 -13.82 37.08
C GLN A 112 16.03 -12.94 36.76
N LEU A 113 15.90 -11.98 35.85
CA LEU A 113 16.95 -11.00 35.52
C LEU A 113 17.29 -10.11 36.73
N TRP A 114 16.30 -9.80 37.58
CA TRP A 114 16.54 -9.09 38.83
C TRP A 114 17.46 -9.90 39.78
N ARG A 115 17.26 -11.21 39.88
CA ARG A 115 18.09 -12.11 40.72
C ARG A 115 19.54 -12.18 40.23
N LEU A 116 19.78 -11.96 38.94
CA LEU A 116 21.11 -11.92 38.32
C LEU A 116 21.92 -10.64 38.63
N ASN A 117 21.48 -9.82 39.59
CA ASN A 117 22.08 -8.53 39.97
C ASN A 117 22.34 -7.64 38.74
N LEU A 118 21.40 -7.65 37.81
CA LEU A 118 21.31 -6.61 36.81
C LEU A 118 20.73 -5.39 37.53
N ASN A 119 21.57 -4.39 37.81
CA ASN A 119 21.17 -3.13 38.47
C ASN A 119 20.25 -2.31 37.55
N ILE A 120 19.05 -2.84 37.27
CA ILE A 120 18.06 -2.31 36.34
C ILE A 120 16.98 -1.65 37.17
N ASP A 121 16.80 -0.34 36.98
CA ASP A 121 15.68 0.38 37.56
C ASP A 121 14.37 0.04 36.82
N ARG A 122 13.81 -1.12 37.18
CA ARG A 122 12.59 -1.69 36.60
C ARG A 122 11.40 -0.73 36.74
N LYS A 123 11.30 -0.03 37.87
CA LYS A 123 10.22 0.93 38.15
C LYS A 123 10.28 2.11 37.19
N TYR A 124 11.46 2.72 37.07
CA TYR A 124 11.68 3.83 36.14
C TYR A 124 11.32 3.46 34.69
N HIS A 125 11.72 2.27 34.26
CA HIS A 125 11.39 1.78 32.92
C HIS A 125 9.88 1.64 32.72
N TYR A 126 9.17 1.00 33.65
CA TYR A 126 7.72 0.81 33.55
C TYR A 126 6.92 2.10 33.62
N ARG A 127 7.34 3.05 34.47
CA ARG A 127 6.75 4.38 34.53
C ARG A 127 6.88 5.11 33.20
N LYS A 128 8.07 5.09 32.59
CA LYS A 128 8.29 5.65 31.25
C LYS A 128 7.44 4.97 30.19
N THR A 129 7.42 3.64 30.13
CA THR A 129 6.56 2.90 29.19
C THR A 129 5.09 3.30 29.34
N LYS A 130 4.58 3.40 30.57
CA LYS A 130 3.21 3.81 30.85
C LYS A 130 2.92 5.22 30.34
N ILE A 131 3.80 6.18 30.61
CA ILE A 131 3.64 7.58 30.17
C ILE A 131 3.64 7.66 28.64
N TYR A 132 4.59 6.99 27.97
CA TYR A 132 4.63 6.96 26.50
C TYR A 132 3.37 6.35 25.90
N LEU A 133 2.85 5.25 26.47
CA LEU A 133 1.60 4.65 26.02
C LEU A 133 0.40 5.59 26.20
N ILE A 134 0.30 6.31 27.31
CA ILE A 134 -0.79 7.27 27.55
C ILE A 134 -0.73 8.40 26.52
N ILE A 135 0.45 9.00 26.31
CA ILE A 135 0.62 10.09 25.34
C ILE A 135 0.30 9.61 23.93
N PHE A 136 0.82 8.45 23.54
CA PHE A 136 0.60 7.90 22.20
C PHE A 136 -0.89 7.57 21.95
N ILE A 137 -1.56 6.91 22.90
CA ILE A 137 -3.00 6.63 22.80
C ILE A 137 -3.80 7.92 22.73
N PHE A 138 -3.44 8.95 23.52
CA PHE A 138 -4.11 10.24 23.48
C PHE A 138 -3.97 10.93 22.12
N LEU A 139 -2.76 10.97 21.55
CA LEU A 139 -2.51 11.53 20.22
C LEU A 139 -3.26 10.76 19.13
N LEU A 140 -3.28 9.42 19.22
CA LEU A 140 -4.03 8.59 18.28
C LEU A 140 -5.53 8.88 18.38
N MET A 141 -6.09 8.99 19.59
CA MET A 141 -7.49 9.33 19.80
C MET A 141 -7.84 10.74 19.29
N LEU A 142 -6.96 11.73 19.47
CA LEU A 142 -7.16 13.07 18.90
C LEU A 142 -7.18 13.03 17.36
N TYR A 143 -6.27 12.28 16.75
CA TYR A 143 -6.26 12.06 15.31
C TYR A 143 -7.53 11.35 14.82
N MET A 144 -7.99 10.33 15.55
CA MET A 144 -9.27 9.69 15.26
C MET A 144 -10.42 10.69 15.27
N CYS A 145 -10.52 11.49 16.33
CA CYS A 145 -11.56 12.50 16.47
C CYS A 145 -11.53 13.54 15.35
N SER A 146 -10.35 13.94 14.88
CA SER A 146 -10.25 14.92 13.79
C SER A 146 -10.73 14.33 12.46
N ILE A 147 -10.38 13.07 12.14
CA ILE A 147 -10.88 12.38 10.94
C ILE A 147 -12.39 12.18 11.01
N ILE A 148 -12.90 11.74 12.17
CA ILE A 148 -14.35 11.61 12.41
C ILE A 148 -15.05 12.95 12.20
N PHE A 149 -14.50 14.03 12.76
CA PHE A 149 -15.09 15.35 12.65
C PHE A 149 -15.17 15.83 11.19
N VAL A 150 -14.09 15.69 10.43
CA VAL A 150 -14.08 16.05 9.00
C VAL A 150 -15.11 15.23 8.22
N LYS A 151 -15.20 13.92 8.48
CA LYS A 151 -16.17 13.05 7.83
C LYS A 151 -17.61 13.38 8.23
N CYS A 152 -17.86 13.66 9.50
CA CYS A 152 -19.17 14.11 9.96
C CYS A 152 -19.60 15.41 9.26
N LEU A 153 -18.71 16.38 9.10
CA LEU A 153 -19.01 17.62 8.36
C LEU A 153 -19.39 17.36 6.90
N GLU A 154 -18.72 16.40 6.24
CA GLU A 154 -19.01 15.97 4.87
C GLU A 154 -20.41 15.32 4.77
N TYR A 155 -20.73 14.43 5.71
CA TYR A 155 -21.99 13.66 5.72
C TYR A 155 -23.20 14.38 6.32
N LEU A 156 -23.01 15.47 7.09
CA LEU A 156 -24.09 16.31 7.64
C LEU A 156 -24.98 16.94 6.56
N SER A 157 -24.56 16.92 5.30
CA SER A 157 -25.36 17.30 4.13
C SER A 157 -26.47 16.29 3.77
N HIS A 158 -26.38 15.03 4.24
CA HIS A 158 -27.31 13.95 3.93
C HIS A 158 -27.74 13.22 5.21
N THR A 159 -28.86 13.64 5.81
CA THR A 159 -29.36 13.23 7.13
C THR A 159 -30.06 11.86 7.13
N ASN A 160 -29.32 10.75 7.00
CA ASN A 160 -29.87 9.39 7.10
C ASN A 160 -29.10 8.52 8.10
N ILE A 161 -29.75 7.63 8.84
CA ILE A 161 -29.06 6.74 9.82
C ILE A 161 -27.98 5.85 9.18
N ILE A 162 -28.13 5.59 7.87
CA ILE A 162 -27.17 4.87 7.03
C ILE A 162 -25.85 5.63 6.89
N THR A 163 -25.87 6.98 6.89
CA THR A 163 -24.63 7.79 6.76
C THR A 163 -23.78 7.74 8.03
N VAL A 164 -24.40 7.57 9.21
CA VAL A 164 -23.67 7.34 10.46
C VAL A 164 -22.94 5.98 10.44
N GLY A 165 -23.58 4.95 9.89
CA GLY A 165 -22.94 3.64 9.69
C GLY A 165 -21.73 3.69 8.75
N LEU A 166 -21.84 4.44 7.65
CA LEU A 166 -20.75 4.69 6.69
C LEU A 166 -19.55 5.33 7.37
N VAL A 167 -19.77 6.36 8.18
CA VAL A 167 -18.68 7.02 8.94
C VAL A 167 -17.98 6.04 9.87
N ILE A 168 -18.72 5.17 10.58
CA ILE A 168 -18.12 4.19 11.51
C ILE A 168 -17.29 3.14 10.76
N ALA A 169 -17.72 2.74 9.57
CA ALA A 169 -17.03 1.77 8.74
C ALA A 169 -15.73 2.31 8.13
N ASP A 170 -15.73 3.58 7.73
CA ASP A 170 -14.55 4.27 7.23
C ASP A 170 -13.46 4.43 8.31
N LEU A 171 -13.80 4.27 9.60
CA LEU A 171 -12.85 4.26 10.72
C LEU A 171 -12.24 2.88 11.00
N ALA A 172 -12.72 1.82 10.34
CA ALA A 172 -12.18 0.47 10.51
C ALA A 172 -10.64 0.37 10.37
N PRO A 173 -9.99 1.01 9.37
CA PRO A 173 -8.53 0.99 9.24
C PRO A 173 -7.80 1.58 10.44
N LEU A 174 -8.42 2.56 11.10
CA LEU A 174 -7.80 3.25 12.21
C LEU A 174 -8.01 2.50 13.52
N PHE A 175 -9.14 1.78 13.67
CA PHE A 175 -9.33 0.86 14.79
C PHE A 175 -8.35 -0.32 14.72
N SER A 176 -8.05 -0.84 13.54
CA SER A 176 -7.06 -1.92 13.41
C SER A 176 -5.70 -1.56 14.02
N VAL A 177 -5.25 -0.29 13.89
CA VAL A 177 -3.96 0.23 14.41
C VAL A 177 -3.68 -0.14 15.88
N PHE A 178 -4.71 -0.30 16.70
CA PHE A 178 -4.56 -0.68 18.10
C PHE A 178 -3.98 -2.09 18.28
N ALA A 179 -4.25 -3.01 17.35
CA ALA A 179 -3.66 -4.34 17.34
C ALA A 179 -2.16 -4.29 17.05
N GLU A 180 -1.73 -3.48 16.07
CA GLU A 180 -0.31 -3.31 15.74
C GLU A 180 0.43 -2.57 16.85
N LEU A 181 -0.21 -1.57 17.46
CA LEU A 181 0.33 -0.87 18.64
C LEU A 181 0.60 -1.85 19.79
N GLN A 182 -0.32 -2.78 20.02
CA GLN A 182 -0.16 -3.82 21.04
C GLN A 182 1.02 -4.74 20.71
N PHE A 183 1.12 -5.20 19.46
CA PHE A 183 2.25 -6.00 18.99
C PHE A 183 3.58 -5.26 19.17
N CYS A 184 3.70 -4.04 18.64
CA CYS A 184 4.91 -3.23 18.70
C CYS A 184 5.35 -2.96 20.14
N THR A 185 4.39 -2.70 21.04
CA THR A 185 4.68 -2.50 22.48
C THR A 185 5.30 -3.75 23.10
N LEU A 186 4.71 -4.94 22.85
CA LEU A 186 5.24 -6.20 23.37
C LEU A 186 6.61 -6.53 22.77
N ALA A 187 6.81 -6.30 21.47
CA ALA A 187 8.09 -6.51 20.79
C ALA A 187 9.19 -5.57 21.35
N LEU A 188 8.89 -4.28 21.55
CA LEU A 188 9.81 -3.33 22.16
C LEU A 188 10.15 -3.69 23.62
N LEU A 189 9.18 -4.21 24.39
CA LEU A 189 9.44 -4.70 25.74
C LEU A 189 10.42 -5.87 25.72
N ILE A 190 10.22 -6.85 24.83
CA ILE A 190 11.14 -7.97 24.62
C ILE A 190 12.52 -7.48 24.20
N ARG A 191 12.61 -6.58 23.22
CA ARG A 191 13.86 -5.95 22.78
C ARG A 191 14.65 -5.36 23.93
N LYS A 192 13.97 -4.64 24.83
CA LYS A 192 14.65 -4.04 25.98
C LYS A 192 15.33 -5.08 26.87
N ARG A 193 14.75 -6.27 27.02
CA ARG A 193 15.36 -7.36 27.81
C ARG A 193 16.56 -7.95 27.09
N PHE A 194 16.51 -8.09 25.76
CA PHE A 194 17.70 -8.42 24.97
C PHE A 194 18.82 -7.39 25.19
N CYS A 195 18.50 -6.10 25.18
CA CYS A 195 19.50 -5.06 25.47
C CYS A 195 20.10 -5.18 26.88
N TRP A 196 19.31 -5.52 27.90
CA TRP A 196 19.81 -5.72 29.26
C TRP A 196 20.75 -6.93 29.37
N ILE A 197 20.39 -8.04 28.73
CA ILE A 197 21.24 -9.23 28.62
C ILE A 197 22.56 -8.87 27.91
N ASN A 198 22.48 -8.20 26.76
CA ASN A 198 23.65 -7.78 25.98
C ASN A 198 24.58 -6.86 26.79
N ALA A 199 24.02 -5.88 27.51
CA ALA A 199 24.79 -4.95 28.33
C ALA A 199 25.55 -5.66 29.47
N LYS A 200 24.95 -6.68 30.08
CA LYS A 200 25.60 -7.46 31.12
C LYS A 200 26.70 -8.35 30.57
N MET A 201 26.46 -9.01 29.44
CA MET A 201 27.47 -9.82 28.76
C MET A 201 28.69 -8.97 28.38
N ASP A 202 28.48 -7.75 27.90
CA ASP A 202 29.57 -6.78 27.64
C ASP A 202 30.31 -6.34 28.91
N THR A 203 29.58 -6.18 30.02
CA THR A 203 30.19 -5.86 31.33
C THR A 203 31.08 -7.00 31.83
N LEU A 204 30.62 -8.25 31.71
CA LEU A 204 31.40 -9.44 32.08
C LEU A 204 32.68 -9.56 31.23
N LYS A 205 32.57 -9.27 29.93
CA LYS A 205 33.72 -9.20 29.02
C LYS A 205 34.77 -8.18 29.51
N LYS A 206 34.33 -6.97 29.87
CA LYS A 206 35.22 -5.91 30.38
C LYS A 206 35.88 -6.25 31.72
N GLN A 207 35.15 -6.92 32.62
CA GLN A 207 35.69 -7.40 33.90
C GLN A 207 36.77 -8.47 33.70
N SER A 208 36.51 -9.44 32.81
CA SER A 208 37.49 -10.47 32.44
C SER A 208 38.77 -9.86 31.84
N GLY A 209 38.66 -8.81 31.02
CA GLY A 209 39.82 -8.13 30.45
C GLY A 209 40.66 -7.34 31.47
N ARG A 210 40.01 -6.67 32.44
CA ARG A 210 40.71 -5.90 33.49
C ARG A 210 41.41 -6.78 34.52
N ASN A 211 40.83 -7.92 34.88
CA ASN A 211 41.43 -8.83 35.86
C ASN A 211 42.68 -9.56 35.33
N LYS A 212 42.88 -9.65 34.00
CA LYS A 212 44.15 -10.16 33.41
C LYS A 212 45.38 -9.34 33.84
N GLN A 213 45.22 -8.04 34.12
CA GLN A 213 46.32 -7.14 34.52
C GLN A 213 46.68 -7.19 36.02
N ARG A 214 45.83 -7.79 36.89
CA ARG A 214 45.96 -7.68 38.36
C ARG A 214 46.28 -8.98 39.11
N PHE A 215 46.18 -10.17 38.50
CA PHE A 215 46.27 -11.44 39.25
C PHE A 215 47.49 -12.33 38.94
N VAL A 216 48.22 -12.69 40.01
CA VAL A 216 49.49 -13.46 40.03
C VAL A 216 49.30 -14.97 40.34
N GLY A 217 48.08 -15.48 40.61
CA GLY A 217 47.86 -16.90 40.97
C GLY A 217 47.08 -17.75 39.95
N LYS A 218 47.60 -18.94 39.57
CA LYS A 218 46.97 -19.88 38.61
C LYS A 218 45.66 -20.51 39.14
N ARG A 219 45.56 -20.75 40.45
CA ARG A 219 44.42 -21.43 41.10
C ARG A 219 43.19 -20.52 41.32
N SER A 220 43.40 -19.22 41.58
CA SER A 220 42.27 -18.26 41.68
C SER A 220 41.69 -17.90 40.30
N LYS A 221 42.53 -17.87 39.25
CA LYS A 221 42.10 -17.65 37.85
C LYS A 221 41.13 -18.73 37.36
N LEU A 222 41.34 -19.99 37.73
CA LEU A 222 40.47 -21.10 37.30
C LEU A 222 39.10 -21.07 38.00
N ALA A 223 39.08 -20.80 39.31
CA ALA A 223 37.84 -20.66 40.07
C ALA A 223 37.00 -19.47 39.56
N GLU A 224 37.64 -18.34 39.25
CA GLU A 224 36.97 -17.17 38.67
C GLU A 224 36.41 -17.45 37.26
N LYS A 225 37.18 -18.11 36.38
CA LYS A 225 36.71 -18.53 35.04
C LYS A 225 35.50 -19.46 35.11
N SER A 226 35.49 -20.41 36.06
CA SER A 226 34.36 -21.34 36.23
C SER A 226 33.07 -20.64 36.69
N SER A 227 33.19 -19.62 37.55
CA SER A 227 32.06 -18.80 38.02
C SER A 227 31.49 -17.93 36.89
N ILE A 228 32.36 -17.32 36.07
CA ILE A 228 31.96 -16.56 34.89
C ILE A 228 31.24 -17.47 33.88
N LEU A 229 31.73 -18.69 33.67
CA LEU A 229 31.10 -19.66 32.77
C LEU A 229 29.68 -20.02 33.22
N SER A 230 29.49 -20.32 34.51
CA SER A 230 28.16 -20.63 35.05
C SER A 230 27.18 -19.47 34.92
N LEU A 231 27.64 -18.22 35.14
CA LEU A 231 26.81 -17.03 34.99
C LEU A 231 26.45 -16.78 33.51
N LEU A 232 27.39 -17.05 32.60
CA LEU A 232 27.20 -16.90 31.16
C LEU A 232 26.20 -17.92 30.61
N GLN A 233 26.25 -19.15 31.12
CA GLN A 233 25.26 -20.19 30.84
C GLN A 233 23.88 -19.78 31.36
N GLU A 234 23.78 -19.26 32.59
CA GLU A 234 22.50 -18.79 33.14
C GLU A 234 21.92 -17.62 32.33
N ILE A 235 22.73 -16.62 31.96
CA ILE A 235 22.32 -15.52 31.06
C ILE A 235 21.86 -16.09 29.70
N GLY A 236 22.54 -17.12 29.24
CA GLY A 236 22.24 -17.85 28.04
C GLY A 236 20.87 -18.52 28.02
N ASP A 237 20.56 -19.24 29.08
CA ASP A 237 19.25 -19.87 29.28
C ASP A 237 18.13 -18.82 29.30
N LYS A 238 18.39 -17.66 29.93
CA LYS A 238 17.43 -16.54 29.92
C LYS A 238 17.25 -15.93 28.53
N HIS A 239 18.30 -15.85 27.73
CA HIS A 239 18.21 -15.41 26.33
C HIS A 239 17.36 -16.39 25.51
N HIS A 240 17.57 -17.70 25.66
CA HIS A 240 16.79 -18.72 24.99
C HIS A 240 15.30 -18.66 25.35
N GLU A 241 14.99 -18.48 26.64
CA GLU A 241 13.62 -18.27 27.14
C GLU A 241 12.99 -17.03 26.49
N LEU A 242 13.74 -15.93 26.39
CA LEU A 242 13.30 -14.70 25.74
C LEU A 242 13.07 -14.85 24.24
N CYS A 243 13.92 -15.62 23.53
CA CYS A 243 13.70 -15.98 22.13
C CYS A 243 12.42 -16.79 21.94
N THR A 244 12.12 -17.70 22.87
CA THR A 244 10.89 -18.50 22.84
C THR A 244 9.66 -17.60 23.01
N ILE A 245 9.71 -16.64 23.93
CA ILE A 245 8.66 -15.62 24.10
C ILE A 245 8.49 -14.76 22.83
N ALA A 246 9.60 -14.36 22.18
CA ALA A 246 9.55 -13.59 20.93
C ALA A 246 8.90 -14.39 19.79
N LYS A 247 9.24 -15.69 19.67
CA LYS A 247 8.61 -16.60 18.70
C LYS A 247 7.12 -16.80 18.99
N GLN A 248 6.75 -16.88 20.25
CA GLN A 248 5.35 -16.98 20.67
C GLN A 248 4.56 -15.70 20.35
N LEU A 249 5.16 -14.52 20.53
CA LEU A 249 4.58 -13.24 20.12
C LEU A 249 4.39 -13.20 18.60
N ASN A 250 5.42 -13.55 17.82
CA ASN A 250 5.33 -13.61 16.36
C ASN A 250 4.20 -14.54 15.91
N LYS A 251 4.09 -15.75 16.49
CA LYS A 251 3.01 -16.69 16.17
C LYS A 251 1.61 -16.13 16.49
N ALA A 252 1.47 -15.36 17.58
CA ALA A 252 0.19 -14.83 18.01
C ALA A 252 -0.33 -13.66 17.14
N TYR A 253 0.58 -12.90 16.51
CA TYR A 253 0.26 -11.74 15.68
C TYR A 253 0.56 -11.92 14.19
N ALA A 254 1.07 -13.08 13.77
CA ALA A 254 1.51 -13.34 12.39
C ALA A 254 0.41 -13.09 11.35
N VAL A 255 -0.84 -13.42 11.67
CA VAL A 255 -1.98 -13.23 10.75
C VAL A 255 -2.46 -11.78 10.77
N GLN A 256 -2.51 -11.17 11.95
CA GLN A 256 -2.92 -9.77 12.12
C GLN A 256 -1.95 -8.84 11.38
N ILE A 257 -0.64 -9.05 11.52
CA ILE A 257 0.36 -8.30 10.76
C ILE A 257 0.23 -8.57 9.26
N LEU A 258 -0.06 -9.79 8.83
CA LEU A 258 -0.29 -10.08 7.40
C LEU A 258 -1.49 -9.27 6.85
N LEU A 259 -2.63 -9.31 7.54
CA LEU A 259 -3.82 -8.56 7.16
C LEU A 259 -3.55 -7.05 7.13
N PHE A 260 -2.84 -6.54 8.14
CA PHE A 260 -2.40 -5.14 8.18
C PHE A 260 -1.50 -4.79 7.00
N MET A 261 -0.51 -5.62 6.66
CA MET A 261 0.41 -5.34 5.54
C MET A 261 -0.33 -5.31 4.19
N ILE A 262 -1.27 -6.22 3.96
CA ILE A 262 -2.10 -6.25 2.74
C ILE A 262 -2.97 -4.99 2.68
N GLN A 263 -3.60 -4.63 3.80
CA GLN A 263 -4.41 -3.42 3.91
C GLN A 263 -3.59 -2.14 3.69
N ALA A 264 -2.45 -2.01 4.37
CA ALA A 264 -1.56 -0.85 4.25
C ALA A 264 -1.07 -0.69 2.81
N PHE A 265 -0.73 -1.79 2.14
CA PHE A 265 -0.36 -1.76 0.72
C PHE A 265 -1.47 -1.18 -0.16
N LEU A 266 -2.71 -1.66 -0.02
CA LEU A 266 -3.84 -1.13 -0.80
C LEU A 266 -4.13 0.34 -0.48
N VAL A 267 -4.14 0.72 0.80
CA VAL A 267 -4.36 2.12 1.20
C VAL A 267 -3.27 3.02 0.60
N ILE A 268 -2.01 2.63 0.66
CA ILE A 268 -0.90 3.40 0.08
C ILE A 268 -1.10 3.57 -1.43
N VAL A 269 -1.43 2.49 -2.16
CA VAL A 269 -1.66 2.54 -3.62
C VAL A 269 -2.83 3.44 -3.97
N ILE A 270 -3.97 3.26 -3.30
CA ILE A 270 -5.22 4.01 -3.58
C ILE A 270 -5.05 5.50 -3.24
N MET A 271 -4.50 5.82 -2.07
CA MET A 271 -4.26 7.22 -1.67
C MET A 271 -3.25 7.89 -2.59
N SER A 272 -2.19 7.19 -3.00
CA SER A 272 -1.22 7.72 -3.97
C SER A 272 -1.88 8.00 -5.33
N PHE A 273 -2.75 7.11 -5.81
CA PHE A 273 -3.52 7.33 -7.02
C PHE A 273 -4.40 8.59 -6.92
N TYR A 274 -5.10 8.79 -5.81
CA TYR A 274 -5.90 10.00 -5.58
C TYR A 274 -5.07 11.28 -5.60
N LEU A 275 -3.88 11.25 -4.98
CA LEU A 275 -2.97 12.38 -4.98
C LEU A 275 -2.43 12.67 -6.38
N ILE A 276 -2.01 11.66 -7.14
CA ILE A 276 -1.55 11.83 -8.53
C ILE A 276 -2.66 12.44 -9.39
N LYS A 277 -3.88 11.89 -9.30
CA LYS A 277 -5.03 12.40 -10.04
C LYS A 277 -5.38 13.84 -9.68
N MET A 278 -5.12 14.24 -8.44
CA MET A 278 -5.37 15.59 -7.96
C MET A 278 -4.29 16.59 -8.41
N TYR A 279 -3.01 16.24 -8.32
CA TYR A 279 -1.90 17.16 -8.61
C TYR A 279 -1.55 17.23 -10.10
N LEU A 280 -1.62 16.11 -10.81
CA LEU A 280 -1.08 16.00 -12.18
C LEU A 280 -2.14 16.27 -13.26
N LEU A 281 -3.40 16.00 -12.90
CA LEU A 281 -4.52 15.94 -13.83
C LEU A 281 -5.50 17.08 -13.72
N ASN A 282 -5.44 17.92 -12.66
CA ASN A 282 -6.36 19.03 -12.31
C ASN A 282 -7.89 18.75 -12.45
N SER A 283 -8.25 17.50 -12.74
CA SER A 283 -9.53 17.02 -13.29
C SER A 283 -10.73 17.13 -12.34
N PHE A 284 -10.48 17.46 -11.08
CA PHE A 284 -11.53 17.70 -10.09
C PHE A 284 -11.44 19.10 -9.53
N HIS A 285 -11.97 20.07 -10.28
CA HIS A 285 -12.21 21.43 -9.79
C HIS A 285 -13.18 21.51 -8.57
N LYS A 286 -13.66 20.37 -8.05
CA LYS A 286 -14.61 20.24 -6.93
C LYS A 286 -14.05 19.61 -5.64
N ILE A 287 -12.79 19.15 -5.59
CA ILE A 287 -12.21 18.59 -4.36
C ILE A 287 -11.78 19.72 -3.43
N THR A 288 -12.29 19.72 -2.19
CA THR A 288 -11.99 20.76 -1.21
C THR A 288 -10.55 20.63 -0.70
N ALA A 289 -9.92 21.74 -0.28
CA ALA A 289 -8.58 21.71 0.32
C ALA A 289 -8.48 20.75 1.52
N ASN A 290 -9.58 20.56 2.24
CA ASN A 290 -9.68 19.67 3.39
C ASN A 290 -9.53 18.18 3.01
N GLU A 291 -10.15 17.75 1.92
CA GLU A 291 -10.04 16.37 1.41
C GLU A 291 -8.59 16.04 1.01
N LYS A 292 -7.88 17.01 0.44
CA LYS A 292 -6.45 16.86 0.07
C LYS A 292 -5.59 16.55 1.29
N ILE A 293 -5.79 17.34 2.36
CA ILE A 293 -5.08 17.20 3.62
C ILE A 293 -5.38 15.83 4.24
N VAL A 294 -6.62 15.35 4.16
CA VAL A 294 -7.00 14.02 4.66
C VAL A 294 -6.25 12.91 3.92
N TYR A 295 -6.21 12.91 2.58
CA TYR A 295 -5.49 11.88 1.83
C TYR A 295 -3.99 11.85 2.12
N MET A 296 -3.35 13.02 2.18
CA MET A 296 -1.93 13.13 2.55
C MET A 296 -1.66 12.59 3.96
N ASN A 297 -2.52 12.92 4.92
CA ASN A 297 -2.37 12.45 6.30
C ASN A 297 -2.59 10.94 6.43
N ILE A 298 -3.58 10.37 5.74
CA ILE A 298 -3.84 8.92 5.75
C ILE A 298 -2.65 8.18 5.11
N LEU A 299 -2.16 8.65 3.96
CA LEU A 299 -0.98 8.08 3.31
C LEU A 299 0.24 8.11 4.24
N ALA A 300 0.55 9.27 4.81
CA ALA A 300 1.68 9.45 5.72
C ALA A 300 1.57 8.54 6.95
N LEU A 301 0.37 8.38 7.52
CA LEU A 301 0.12 7.50 8.65
C LEU A 301 0.42 6.04 8.30
N HIS A 302 -0.14 5.51 7.21
CA HIS A 302 0.07 4.10 6.83
C HIS A 302 1.52 3.79 6.48
N VAL A 303 2.21 4.69 5.77
CA VAL A 303 3.65 4.56 5.51
C VAL A 303 4.44 4.54 6.82
N THR A 304 4.14 5.47 7.73
CA THR A 304 4.81 5.55 9.04
C THR A 304 4.57 4.30 9.89
N LEU A 305 3.36 3.74 9.87
CA LEU A 305 3.05 2.51 10.61
C LEU A 305 3.82 1.29 10.07
N VAL A 306 3.90 1.13 8.74
CA VAL A 306 4.70 0.08 8.11
C VAL A 306 6.17 0.23 8.52
N LEU A 307 6.72 1.45 8.46
CA LEU A 307 8.09 1.75 8.91
C LEU A 307 8.32 1.39 10.38
N ILE A 308 7.40 1.76 11.27
CA ILE A 308 7.48 1.45 12.70
C ILE A 308 7.51 -0.07 12.92
N ILE A 309 6.61 -0.82 12.29
CA ILE A 309 6.54 -2.28 12.45
C ILE A 309 7.84 -2.93 11.98
N VAL A 310 8.34 -2.55 10.80
CA VAL A 310 9.61 -3.08 10.29
C VAL A 310 10.78 -2.74 11.20
N LEU A 311 10.89 -1.48 11.63
CA LEU A 311 11.97 -1.02 12.50
C LEU A 311 11.94 -1.74 13.85
N VAL A 312 10.76 -1.95 14.44
CA VAL A 312 10.60 -2.68 15.70
C VAL A 312 11.01 -4.13 15.53
N CYS A 313 10.52 -4.82 14.49
CA CYS A 313 10.85 -6.22 14.21
C CYS A 313 12.35 -6.43 13.94
N SER A 314 12.94 -5.58 13.10
CA SER A 314 14.36 -5.69 12.77
C SER A 314 15.25 -5.36 13.95
N ASN A 315 15.01 -4.24 14.65
CA ASN A 315 15.81 -3.90 15.83
C ASN A 315 15.71 -4.95 16.93
N THR A 316 14.53 -5.56 17.12
CA THR A 316 14.37 -6.66 18.07
C THR A 316 15.18 -7.90 17.67
N SER A 317 15.16 -8.24 16.38
CA SER A 317 15.92 -9.37 15.82
C SER A 317 17.44 -9.15 15.87
N LYS A 318 17.91 -7.92 15.56
CA LYS A 318 19.31 -7.51 15.66
C LYS A 318 19.82 -7.55 17.10
N GLU A 319 19.04 -7.03 18.04
CA GLU A 319 19.40 -7.10 19.47
C GLU A 319 19.44 -8.54 19.99
N ALA A 320 18.55 -9.43 19.53
CA ALA A 320 18.64 -10.85 19.87
C ALA A 320 19.94 -11.48 19.32
N ARG A 321 20.32 -11.19 18.07
CA ARG A 321 21.55 -11.72 17.42
C ARG A 321 22.83 -11.20 18.07
N LYS A 322 22.81 -9.95 18.55
CA LYS A 322 23.96 -9.30 19.19
C LYS A 322 24.51 -10.10 20.38
N ALA A 323 23.66 -10.83 21.11
CA ALA A 323 24.09 -11.71 22.19
C ALA A 323 25.07 -12.79 21.72
N GLY A 324 24.76 -13.48 20.61
CA GLY A 324 25.62 -14.53 20.05
C GLY A 324 26.99 -13.99 19.59
N ILE A 325 27.01 -12.79 19.01
CA ILE A 325 28.25 -12.09 18.58
C ILE A 325 29.10 -11.69 19.79
N LEU A 326 28.49 -11.12 20.83
CA LEU A 326 29.20 -10.74 22.05
C LEU A 326 29.85 -11.96 22.73
N LEU A 327 29.14 -13.08 22.73
CA LEU A 327 29.62 -14.35 23.27
C LEU A 327 30.75 -14.96 22.42
N HIS A 328 30.60 -14.97 21.09
CA HIS A 328 31.63 -15.47 20.18
C HIS A 328 32.95 -14.70 20.39
N ASN A 329 32.85 -13.37 20.40
CA ASN A 329 34.00 -12.48 20.56
C ASN A 329 34.65 -12.60 21.94
N SER A 330 33.96 -13.13 22.96
CA SER A 330 34.56 -13.40 24.27
C SER A 330 35.38 -14.68 24.31
N VAL A 331 35.11 -15.64 23.42
CA VAL A 331 35.89 -16.89 23.30
C VAL A 331 37.23 -16.61 22.64
N THR A 332 37.22 -15.90 21.50
CA THR A 332 38.42 -15.59 20.73
C THR A 332 39.47 -14.79 21.52
N LEU A 333 39.04 -14.02 22.53
CA LEU A 333 39.95 -13.27 23.42
C LEU A 333 40.50 -14.09 24.59
N ASN A 334 39.91 -15.26 24.88
CA ASN A 334 40.28 -16.11 26.02
C ASN A 334 41.03 -17.38 25.61
N SER A 335 40.95 -17.79 24.34
CA SER A 335 41.69 -18.94 23.78
C SER A 335 43.21 -18.79 23.76
N LEU A 336 43.73 -17.59 24.00
CA LEU A 336 45.17 -17.33 24.17
C LEU A 336 45.73 -17.84 25.52
N ASP A 337 44.88 -18.28 26.46
CA ASP A 337 45.29 -18.68 27.82
C ASP A 337 45.16 -20.19 28.13
N GLY A 338 45.00 -21.06 27.12
CA GLY A 338 45.25 -22.51 27.22
C GLY A 338 44.28 -23.36 28.07
N VAL A 339 42.98 -23.03 28.13
CA VAL A 339 41.95 -23.90 28.77
C VAL A 339 40.91 -24.31 27.72
N GLU A 340 41.24 -25.33 26.93
CA GLU A 340 40.45 -25.80 25.79
C GLU A 340 38.97 -26.10 26.13
N SER A 341 38.69 -26.64 27.32
CA SER A 341 37.32 -27.00 27.73
C SER A 341 36.40 -25.79 27.95
N PHE A 342 36.96 -24.64 28.34
CA PHE A 342 36.21 -23.39 28.51
C PHE A 342 35.87 -22.77 27.15
N ASP A 343 36.83 -22.77 26.23
CA ASP A 343 36.66 -22.17 24.91
C ASP A 343 35.69 -22.98 24.04
N ILE A 344 35.74 -24.31 24.10
CA ILE A 344 34.80 -25.19 23.38
C ILE A 344 33.36 -25.00 23.88
N GLY A 345 33.16 -24.95 25.21
CA GLY A 345 31.82 -24.80 25.80
C GLY A 345 31.16 -23.47 25.42
N VAL A 346 31.90 -22.36 25.50
CA VAL A 346 31.38 -21.04 25.12
C VAL A 346 31.24 -20.89 23.60
N ALA A 347 32.11 -21.52 22.79
CA ALA A 347 31.98 -21.54 21.33
C ALA A 347 30.73 -22.30 20.89
N CYS A 348 30.49 -23.48 21.46
CA CYS A 348 29.28 -24.27 21.19
C CYS A 348 28.03 -23.49 21.60
N PHE A 349 28.07 -22.83 22.76
CA PHE A 349 26.96 -22.01 23.26
C PHE A 349 26.71 -20.76 22.38
N SER A 350 27.76 -20.11 21.88
CA SER A 350 27.66 -19.01 20.91
C SER A 350 27.05 -19.45 19.59
N LEU A 351 27.48 -20.61 19.08
CA LEU A 351 26.91 -21.19 17.88
C LEU A 351 25.41 -21.49 18.06
N GLN A 352 25.01 -22.04 19.22
CA GLN A 352 23.60 -22.28 19.55
C GLN A 352 22.78 -20.99 19.57
N LEU A 353 23.29 -19.90 20.15
CA LEU A 353 22.63 -18.58 20.15
C LEU A 353 22.53 -17.97 18.74
N LEU A 354 23.57 -18.14 17.91
CA LEU A 354 23.61 -17.71 16.51
C LEU A 354 22.65 -18.50 15.62
N HIS A 355 22.45 -19.79 15.89
CA HIS A 355 21.45 -20.62 15.20
C HIS A 355 20.02 -20.34 15.70
N HIS A 356 19.85 -19.93 16.96
CA HIS A 356 18.55 -19.61 17.54
C HIS A 356 18.09 -18.18 17.24
N ASN A 357 18.07 -17.81 15.96
CA ASN A 357 17.70 -16.46 15.52
C ASN A 357 16.21 -16.15 15.75
N VAL A 358 15.93 -15.02 16.38
CA VAL A 358 14.60 -14.40 16.36
C VAL A 358 14.43 -13.75 15.00
N LYS A 359 13.44 -14.22 14.22
CA LYS A 359 12.99 -13.59 12.98
C LYS A 359 11.48 -13.42 13.06
N PHE A 360 11.00 -12.20 12.85
CA PHE A 360 9.57 -11.92 12.73
C PHE A 360 9.14 -12.17 11.29
N THR A 361 8.01 -12.85 11.11
CA THR A 361 7.53 -13.29 9.80
C THR A 361 6.02 -13.20 9.76
N ALA A 362 5.48 -12.62 8.69
CA ALA A 362 4.04 -12.65 8.45
C ALA A 362 3.66 -14.03 7.89
N CYS A 363 3.07 -14.89 8.72
CA CYS A 363 2.64 -16.26 8.36
C CYS A 363 3.71 -17.14 7.66
N ARG A 364 5.01 -16.84 7.85
CA ARG A 364 6.14 -17.44 7.11
C ARG A 364 6.15 -17.16 5.60
N LEU A 365 5.30 -16.26 5.10
CA LEU A 365 5.30 -15.82 3.70
C LEU A 365 6.50 -14.91 3.40
N PHE A 366 6.76 -13.95 4.29
CA PHE A 366 7.91 -13.05 4.19
C PHE A 366 8.44 -12.66 5.58
N THR A 367 9.71 -12.27 5.64
CA THR A 367 10.35 -11.72 6.85
C THR A 367 10.01 -10.24 6.99
N ILE A 368 9.80 -9.79 8.23
CA ILE A 368 9.52 -8.39 8.54
C ILE A 368 10.85 -7.76 8.95
N ASP A 369 11.63 -7.32 7.96
CA ASP A 369 12.93 -6.69 8.10
C ASP A 369 13.11 -5.54 7.09
N GLU A 370 14.25 -4.86 7.11
CA GLU A 370 14.51 -3.71 6.23
C GLU A 370 14.39 -4.04 4.74
N THR A 371 14.56 -5.30 4.32
CA THR A 371 14.39 -5.69 2.91
C THR A 371 12.94 -5.53 2.46
N LEU A 372 11.97 -5.69 3.37
CA LEU A 372 10.56 -5.40 3.11
C LEU A 372 10.35 -3.92 2.79
N LEU A 373 11.08 -3.02 3.48
CA LEU A 373 11.04 -1.59 3.13
C LEU A 373 11.65 -1.34 1.77
N TYR A 374 12.74 -2.02 1.39
CA TYR A 374 13.25 -1.90 0.01
C TYR A 374 12.21 -2.36 -1.01
N THR A 375 11.51 -3.47 -0.79
CA THR A 375 10.44 -3.88 -1.73
C THR A 375 9.25 -2.91 -1.77
N VAL A 376 8.83 -2.37 -0.62
CA VAL A 376 7.73 -1.39 -0.55
C VAL A 376 8.18 -0.02 -1.08
N CYS A 377 9.43 0.37 -0.84
CA CYS A 377 10.03 1.61 -1.33
C CYS A 377 10.52 1.50 -2.78
N ASP A 378 10.74 0.32 -3.33
CA ASP A 378 10.97 0.09 -4.75
C ASP A 378 9.64 0.19 -5.51
N ILE A 379 8.55 -0.28 -4.90
CA ILE A 379 7.19 0.09 -5.34
C ILE A 379 6.97 1.60 -5.13
N ALA A 380 7.52 2.20 -4.07
CA ALA A 380 7.59 3.64 -3.88
C ALA A 380 8.75 4.33 -4.63
N ASN A 381 9.47 3.66 -5.54
CA ASN A 381 10.31 4.37 -6.51
C ASN A 381 9.41 4.92 -7.64
N ILE A 382 8.14 4.49 -7.73
CA ILE A 382 7.04 5.29 -8.30
C ILE A 382 6.90 6.62 -7.54
N HIS A 383 7.19 6.61 -6.24
CA HIS A 383 7.32 7.83 -5.44
C HIS A 383 8.63 8.58 -5.65
N LYS A 384 9.66 8.09 -6.37
CA LYS A 384 10.68 9.02 -6.93
C LYS A 384 10.06 9.91 -7.99
N THR A 385 9.07 9.46 -8.76
CA THR A 385 8.27 10.33 -9.64
C THR A 385 7.38 11.30 -8.84
N ILE A 386 6.81 10.87 -7.71
CA ILE A 386 6.01 11.73 -6.80
C ILE A 386 6.89 12.70 -5.99
N VAL A 387 8.10 12.30 -5.58
CA VAL A 387 9.10 13.12 -4.90
C VAL A 387 9.72 14.08 -5.89
N HIS A 388 9.96 13.71 -7.14
CA HIS A 388 10.39 14.67 -8.15
C HIS A 388 9.32 15.76 -8.40
N VAL A 389 8.04 15.39 -8.30
CA VAL A 389 6.91 16.34 -8.31
C VAL A 389 6.83 17.17 -7.02
N ALA A 390 7.22 16.62 -5.87
CA ALA A 390 7.28 17.34 -4.58
C ALA A 390 8.55 18.23 -4.43
N ASP A 391 9.68 17.82 -5.00
CA ASP A 391 10.96 18.53 -5.08
C ASP A 391 10.82 19.78 -5.95
N CYS A 392 9.96 19.71 -6.97
CA CYS A 392 9.54 20.86 -7.77
C CYS A 392 8.76 21.92 -6.94
N TRP A 393 8.35 21.60 -5.70
CA TRP A 393 7.54 22.49 -4.84
C TRP A 393 8.26 22.99 -3.57
N SER A 394 9.36 22.38 -3.11
CA SER A 394 10.00 22.72 -1.82
C SER A 394 11.38 23.39 -1.89
N GLY A 395 12.05 23.47 -3.05
CA GLY A 395 13.29 24.24 -3.19
C GLY A 395 14.49 23.79 -2.32
N TYR A 396 14.45 22.60 -1.70
CA TYR A 396 15.58 22.04 -0.94
C TYR A 396 15.96 20.67 -1.49
N HIS A 397 17.23 20.54 -1.85
CA HIS A 397 17.83 19.35 -2.44
C HIS A 397 18.15 18.33 -1.33
N LEU A 398 17.49 17.17 -1.33
CA LEU A 398 18.00 15.98 -0.63
C LEU A 398 18.20 14.85 -1.63
N LEU A 399 19.41 14.75 -2.17
CA LEU A 399 19.82 13.65 -3.02
C LEU A 399 20.07 12.40 -2.17
N VAL A 400 19.18 11.41 -2.28
CA VAL A 400 19.48 10.03 -1.92
C VAL A 400 19.55 9.21 -3.21
N TYR A 401 20.78 9.04 -3.71
CA TYR A 401 21.07 8.15 -4.83
C TYR A 401 21.16 6.73 -4.28
N ILE A 402 20.27 5.84 -4.72
CA ILE A 402 20.40 4.39 -4.50
C ILE A 402 20.51 3.77 -5.87
N ASP A 403 21.70 3.23 -6.13
CA ASP A 403 22.06 2.49 -7.32
C ASP A 403 21.34 1.12 -7.28
N GLY A 404 20.44 0.88 -8.23
CA GLY A 404 19.65 -0.34 -8.30
C GLY A 404 20.33 -1.34 -9.22
N SER A 405 21.15 -2.25 -8.68
CA SER A 405 21.66 -3.37 -9.48
C SER A 405 20.54 -4.38 -9.74
N SER A 406 20.29 -4.64 -11.02
CA SER A 406 19.27 -5.52 -11.57
C SER A 406 19.63 -7.02 -11.48
N ASN A 407 19.79 -7.58 -10.28
CA ASN A 407 20.00 -9.02 -10.13
C ASN A 407 18.80 -9.69 -9.44
N SER A 408 18.46 -10.89 -9.94
CA SER A 408 17.50 -11.82 -9.33
C SER A 408 17.75 -11.96 -7.82
N PRO A 409 16.71 -12.10 -6.98
CA PRO A 409 16.90 -12.33 -5.55
C PRO A 409 17.55 -13.71 -5.36
N GLU A 410 18.86 -13.68 -5.13
CA GLU A 410 19.69 -14.85 -4.83
C GLU A 410 19.90 -14.94 -3.32
N GLU A 411 19.61 -16.12 -2.74
CA GLU A 411 20.04 -16.43 -1.39
C GLU A 411 21.50 -16.90 -1.46
N ILE A 412 22.43 -16.07 -1.01
CA ILE A 412 23.86 -16.40 -0.95
C ILE A 412 24.22 -16.77 0.49
N GLN A 413 24.41 -18.06 0.76
CA GLN A 413 24.90 -18.53 2.04
C GLN A 413 26.43 -18.72 1.97
N HIS A 414 27.15 -18.05 2.87
CA HIS A 414 28.59 -18.18 3.01
C HIS A 414 28.92 -18.97 4.28
N ALA A 415 29.72 -20.03 4.13
CA ALA A 415 30.28 -20.78 5.24
C ALA A 415 31.81 -20.74 5.14
N ILE A 416 32.46 -20.17 6.14
CA ILE A 416 33.92 -20.10 6.22
C ILE A 416 34.35 -20.97 7.40
N CYS A 417 35.08 -22.04 7.13
CA CYS A 417 35.74 -22.85 8.13
C CYS A 417 37.23 -22.52 8.11
N LYS A 418 37.76 -22.01 9.23
CA LYS A 418 39.16 -21.65 9.35
C LYS A 418 39.78 -22.45 10.49
N ILE A 419 40.82 -23.22 10.17
CA ILE A 419 41.60 -24.01 11.12
C ILE A 419 42.99 -23.40 11.15
N ALA A 420 43.40 -22.90 12.31
CA ALA A 420 44.74 -22.36 12.53
C ALA A 420 45.41 -23.16 13.64
N THR A 421 46.57 -23.75 13.33
CA THR A 421 47.53 -24.30 14.30
C THR A 421 48.78 -23.42 14.33
N GLU A 422 49.71 -23.65 15.27
CA GLU A 422 50.94 -22.83 15.42
C GLU A 422 51.76 -22.74 14.12
N ASP A 423 51.71 -23.77 13.26
CA ASP A 423 52.52 -23.85 12.04
C ASP A 423 51.72 -23.76 10.73
N ILE A 424 50.38 -23.86 10.74
CA ILE A 424 49.56 -23.89 9.51
C ILE A 424 48.22 -23.18 9.69
N GLU A 425 47.89 -22.30 8.74
CA GLU A 425 46.57 -21.68 8.60
C GLU A 425 45.87 -22.20 7.34
N ALA A 426 44.74 -22.89 7.51
CA ALA A 426 43.92 -23.40 6.43
C ALA A 426 42.51 -22.81 6.52
N SER A 427 42.01 -22.25 5.43
CA SER A 427 40.63 -21.77 5.33
C SER A 427 39.91 -22.41 4.15
N ALA A 428 38.75 -23.01 4.42
CA ALA A 428 37.81 -23.46 3.40
C ALA A 428 36.61 -22.50 3.37
N ASN A 429 36.33 -21.96 2.18
CA ASN A 429 35.16 -21.12 1.93
C ASN A 429 34.19 -21.89 1.05
N ALA A 430 32.94 -22.01 1.49
CA ALA A 430 31.85 -22.59 0.72
C ALA A 430 30.76 -21.54 0.52
N THR A 431 30.42 -21.30 -0.74
CA THR A 431 29.34 -20.39 -1.14
C THR A 431 28.25 -21.20 -1.82
N ILE A 432 27.04 -21.17 -1.27
CA ILE A 432 25.85 -21.76 -1.89
C ILE A 432 24.95 -20.61 -2.34
N THR A 433 24.75 -20.52 -3.65
CA THR A 433 23.85 -19.56 -4.28
C THR A 433 22.57 -20.29 -4.66
N ARG A 434 21.43 -19.87 -4.08
CA ARG A 434 20.12 -20.44 -4.41
C ARG A 434 19.22 -19.40 -5.06
N GLU A 435 18.78 -19.69 -6.27
CA GLU A 435 17.80 -18.90 -6.99
C GLU A 435 16.38 -19.20 -6.44
N LEU A 436 15.68 -18.18 -5.94
CA LEU A 436 14.34 -18.34 -5.36
C LEU A 436 13.27 -18.43 -6.47
N LYS A 437 12.85 -19.64 -6.84
CA LYS A 437 11.74 -19.86 -7.80
C LYS A 437 10.38 -19.90 -7.07
N GLY A 438 9.38 -19.20 -7.62
CA GLY A 438 8.00 -19.18 -7.11
C GLY A 438 7.62 -17.98 -6.23
N VAL A 439 8.49 -16.99 -6.11
CA VAL A 439 8.20 -15.69 -5.48
C VAL A 439 7.97 -14.68 -6.60
N CYS A 440 6.92 -13.84 -6.52
CA CYS A 440 6.69 -12.77 -7.49
C CYS A 440 7.95 -11.90 -7.55
N THR A 441 8.69 -11.99 -8.65
CA THR A 441 10.01 -11.34 -8.73
C THR A 441 9.82 -9.83 -8.85
N THR A 442 10.76 -9.04 -8.32
CA THR A 442 10.74 -7.58 -8.48
C THR A 442 10.61 -7.20 -9.95
N LYS A 443 11.18 -7.99 -10.87
CA LYS A 443 11.07 -7.80 -12.32
C LYS A 443 9.64 -7.98 -12.83
N GLU A 444 8.95 -9.03 -12.40
CA GLU A 444 7.56 -9.30 -12.80
C GLU A 444 6.59 -8.29 -12.19
N VAL A 445 6.82 -7.87 -10.94
CA VAL A 445 6.09 -6.76 -10.31
C VAL A 445 6.34 -5.45 -11.05
N MET A 446 7.59 -5.12 -11.38
CA MET A 446 7.97 -3.92 -12.14
C MET A 446 7.36 -3.92 -13.54
N GLU A 447 7.30 -5.07 -14.22
CA GLU A 447 6.69 -5.17 -15.54
C GLU A 447 5.17 -4.97 -15.50
N ARG A 448 4.50 -5.53 -14.48
CA ARG A 448 3.07 -5.28 -14.24
C ARG A 448 2.78 -3.85 -13.82
N LEU A 449 3.66 -3.24 -13.02
CA LEU A 449 3.56 -1.84 -12.62
C LEU A 449 3.84 -0.91 -13.80
N ALA A 450 4.78 -1.23 -14.70
CA ALA A 450 5.02 -0.48 -15.93
C ALA A 450 3.83 -0.56 -16.89
N GLN A 451 3.19 -1.74 -17.00
CA GLN A 451 1.93 -1.88 -17.73
C GLN A 451 0.80 -1.05 -17.10
N LEU A 452 0.76 -0.99 -15.76
CA LEU A 452 -0.21 -0.18 -15.04
C LEU A 452 0.06 1.33 -15.24
N GLU A 453 1.32 1.76 -15.17
CA GLU A 453 1.77 3.13 -15.44
C GLU A 453 1.41 3.56 -16.86
N ALA A 454 1.68 2.73 -17.86
CA ALA A 454 1.32 3.02 -19.26
C ALA A 454 -0.20 3.18 -19.43
N ARG A 455 -1.01 2.33 -18.79
CA ARG A 455 -2.48 2.47 -18.79
C ARG A 455 -2.92 3.72 -18.05
N LEU A 456 -2.30 4.06 -16.93
CA LEU A 456 -2.59 5.27 -16.17
C LEU A 456 -2.25 6.53 -16.96
N LEU A 457 -1.13 6.54 -17.69
CA LEU A 457 -0.72 7.63 -18.57
C LEU A 457 -1.68 7.82 -19.75
N GLU A 458 -2.20 6.74 -20.32
CA GLU A 458 -3.25 6.79 -21.35
C GLU A 458 -4.54 7.40 -20.80
N GLU A 459 -5.00 6.95 -19.62
CA GLU A 459 -6.16 7.54 -18.94
C GLU A 459 -5.93 9.03 -18.61
N ILE A 460 -4.71 9.39 -18.17
CA ILE A 460 -4.33 10.79 -17.89
C ILE A 460 -4.39 11.64 -19.17
N LYS A 461 -3.91 11.14 -20.31
CA LYS A 461 -4.00 11.82 -21.61
C LYS A 461 -5.45 12.02 -22.05
N MET A 462 -6.27 10.99 -21.88
CA MET A 462 -7.70 11.04 -22.20
C MET A 462 -8.43 12.11 -21.35
N ILE A 463 -8.09 12.21 -20.07
CA ILE A 463 -8.67 13.20 -19.15
C ILE A 463 -8.20 14.63 -19.45
N ARG A 464 -6.91 14.86 -19.75
CA ARG A 464 -6.42 16.18 -20.20
C ARG A 464 -7.06 16.64 -21.50
N GLY A 465 -7.32 15.71 -22.43
CA GLY A 465 -8.06 16.00 -23.66
C GLY A 465 -9.52 16.43 -23.42
N MET A 466 -10.10 16.05 -22.28
CA MET A 466 -11.44 16.47 -21.86
C MET A 466 -11.45 17.83 -21.14
N GLU A 467 -10.42 18.18 -20.37
CA GLU A 467 -10.34 19.50 -19.70
C GLU A 467 -10.08 20.66 -20.66
N ILE A 468 -9.26 20.47 -21.70
CA ILE A 468 -8.99 21.52 -22.70
C ILE A 468 -10.28 21.87 -23.47
N LYS A 469 -11.21 20.92 -23.63
CA LYS A 469 -12.54 21.14 -24.21
C LYS A 469 -13.51 21.90 -23.30
N LEU A 470 -13.23 22.02 -21.99
CA LEU A 470 -14.09 22.68 -21.02
C LEU A 470 -13.60 24.11 -20.67
N GLY A 471 -12.30 24.37 -20.81
CA GLY A 471 -11.69 25.69 -20.56
C GLY A 471 -11.96 26.76 -21.63
N SER A 472 -12.40 26.38 -22.83
CA SER A 472 -12.73 27.32 -23.91
C SER A 472 -14.17 27.87 -23.88
N HIS A 473 -14.98 27.50 -22.88
CA HIS A 473 -16.37 27.97 -22.73
C HIS A 473 -16.67 28.60 -21.35
N VAL A 474 -15.87 29.59 -20.92
CA VAL A 474 -16.25 30.48 -19.81
C VAL A 474 -16.12 31.94 -20.24
N PRO A 475 -17.21 32.66 -20.58
CA PRO A 475 -17.19 34.12 -20.62
C PRO A 475 -17.30 34.66 -19.18
N ALA A 476 -16.55 35.72 -18.90
CA ALA A 476 -16.64 36.48 -17.66
C ALA A 476 -18.05 37.06 -17.47
N VAL A 477 -18.70 36.74 -16.34
CA VAL A 477 -20.00 37.33 -15.97
C VAL A 477 -19.77 38.35 -14.85
N SER A 478 -19.94 39.62 -15.20
CA SER A 478 -20.26 40.70 -14.27
C SER A 478 -21.72 40.57 -13.82
N SER A 479 -21.93 40.78 -12.53
CA SER A 479 -23.23 40.74 -11.88
C SER A 479 -24.18 41.82 -12.40
N THR A 480 -25.33 41.42 -12.95
CA THR A 480 -26.60 42.12 -12.70
C THR A 480 -27.77 41.21 -13.06
N GLU A 481 -28.71 41.09 -12.13
CA GLU A 481 -29.96 40.34 -12.24
C GLU A 481 -30.80 40.81 -13.43
N LYS A 482 -31.38 39.85 -14.16
CA LYS A 482 -32.77 39.85 -14.63
C LYS A 482 -33.06 38.55 -15.38
N SER A 483 -34.15 37.88 -15.01
CA SER A 483 -34.79 36.84 -15.83
C SER A 483 -35.00 37.33 -17.26
N PRO A 484 -34.85 36.46 -18.26
CA PRO A 484 -35.90 36.43 -19.26
C PRO A 484 -36.22 35.03 -19.80
N THR A 485 -37.54 34.78 -19.88
CA THR A 485 -38.24 34.15 -21.01
C THR A 485 -37.41 33.98 -22.28
N LEU A 486 -37.30 32.74 -22.79
CA LEU A 486 -36.78 32.49 -24.13
C LEU A 486 -37.88 32.04 -25.09
N LEU A 487 -38.09 32.93 -26.05
CA LEU A 487 -38.80 32.76 -27.30
C LEU A 487 -38.26 31.61 -28.14
N LYS A 488 -39.16 31.04 -28.94
CA LYS A 488 -38.89 30.27 -30.16
C LYS A 488 -37.93 31.04 -31.09
N GLN A 489 -36.84 30.40 -31.54
CA GLN A 489 -36.46 30.25 -32.96
C GLN A 489 -35.03 29.68 -33.15
N SER A 490 -34.94 28.45 -33.68
CA SER A 490 -34.04 28.00 -34.77
C SER A 490 -34.11 26.48 -34.84
N LYS A 491 -34.80 25.93 -35.85
CA LYS A 491 -35.40 24.58 -35.80
C LYS A 491 -34.61 23.47 -36.50
N ASN A 492 -33.46 23.72 -37.14
CA ASN A 492 -32.86 22.69 -38.02
C ASN A 492 -31.51 22.11 -37.54
N GLY A 493 -30.64 22.86 -36.84
CA GLY A 493 -29.33 22.34 -36.41
C GLY A 493 -29.41 21.18 -35.39
N TYR A 494 -30.40 21.23 -34.49
CA TYR A 494 -30.58 20.23 -33.44
C TYR A 494 -31.09 18.88 -33.95
N GLN A 495 -31.71 18.81 -35.13
CA GLN A 495 -32.41 17.60 -35.58
C GLN A 495 -31.42 16.48 -35.98
N ARG A 496 -30.27 16.83 -36.57
CA ARG A 496 -29.21 15.86 -36.94
C ARG A 496 -28.37 15.38 -35.75
N ASP A 497 -28.13 16.26 -34.77
CA ASP A 497 -27.51 15.84 -33.50
C ASP A 497 -28.42 14.86 -32.74
N LEU A 498 -29.74 15.09 -32.76
CA LEU A 498 -30.73 14.17 -32.19
C LEU A 498 -30.79 12.83 -32.95
N GLU A 499 -30.72 12.85 -34.29
CA GLU A 499 -30.63 11.62 -35.09
C GLU A 499 -29.37 10.83 -34.75
N ALA A 500 -28.21 11.49 -34.70
CA ALA A 500 -26.94 10.87 -34.36
C ALA A 500 -26.98 10.30 -32.94
N ALA A 501 -27.53 11.03 -31.96
CA ALA A 501 -27.64 10.54 -30.58
C ALA A 501 -28.59 9.34 -30.45
N LYS A 502 -29.68 9.31 -31.22
CA LYS A 502 -30.70 8.25 -31.15
C LYS A 502 -30.28 6.96 -31.86
N ASN A 503 -29.53 7.08 -32.97
CA ASN A 503 -29.21 5.97 -33.86
C ASN A 503 -27.72 5.58 -33.84
N ASN A 504 -26.94 6.06 -32.86
CA ASN A 504 -25.55 5.64 -32.74
C ASN A 504 -25.46 4.20 -32.23
N GLN A 505 -24.61 3.39 -32.87
CA GLN A 505 -24.35 1.99 -32.53
C GLN A 505 -25.59 1.08 -32.62
N THR A 506 -26.57 1.43 -33.45
CA THR A 506 -27.77 0.64 -33.70
C THR A 506 -27.69 -0.12 -35.03
N ILE A 507 -28.57 -1.10 -35.20
CA ILE A 507 -28.65 -1.91 -36.43
C ILE A 507 -29.93 -1.55 -37.19
N HIS A 508 -29.78 -1.16 -38.46
CA HIS A 508 -30.87 -0.74 -39.34
C HIS A 508 -30.79 -1.48 -40.68
N TYR A 509 -31.91 -1.62 -41.39
CA TYR A 509 -31.89 -2.06 -42.78
C TYR A 509 -31.56 -0.86 -43.68
N THR A 510 -30.51 -1.00 -44.50
CA THR A 510 -30.06 -0.01 -45.48
C THR A 510 -29.87 -0.68 -46.85
N GLU A 511 -29.40 0.07 -47.85
CA GLU A 511 -29.02 -0.46 -49.17
C GLU A 511 -27.96 -1.57 -49.11
N LEU A 512 -27.19 -1.66 -48.02
CA LEU A 512 -26.23 -2.72 -47.74
C LEU A 512 -26.85 -3.95 -47.04
N GLY A 513 -28.18 -4.03 -46.94
CA GLY A 513 -28.88 -5.04 -46.15
C GLY A 513 -29.01 -4.62 -44.69
N ARG A 514 -28.97 -5.55 -43.74
CA ARG A 514 -28.87 -5.19 -42.31
C ARG A 514 -27.50 -4.54 -42.11
N SER A 515 -27.46 -3.40 -41.45
CA SER A 515 -26.26 -2.57 -41.35
C SER A 515 -26.14 -1.96 -39.96
N PHE A 516 -24.90 -1.93 -39.47
CA PHE A 516 -24.55 -1.25 -38.23
C PHE A 516 -24.25 0.23 -38.52
N LEU A 517 -24.86 1.12 -37.73
CA LEU A 517 -24.67 2.56 -37.85
C LEU A 517 -23.77 3.06 -36.74
N TYR A 518 -22.75 3.83 -37.09
CA TYR A 518 -21.89 4.53 -36.15
C TYR A 518 -21.79 6.01 -36.53
N PHE A 519 -22.01 6.89 -35.55
CA PHE A 519 -21.93 8.33 -35.74
C PHE A 519 -20.77 8.88 -34.92
N TRP A 520 -19.93 9.68 -35.58
CA TRP A 520 -18.78 10.34 -35.00
C TRP A 520 -18.88 11.84 -35.24
N LYS A 521 -19.03 12.59 -34.14
CA LYS A 521 -18.97 14.06 -34.16
C LYS A 521 -17.53 14.50 -33.91
N VAL A 522 -16.91 15.09 -34.93
CA VAL A 522 -15.57 15.68 -34.87
C VAL A 522 -15.73 17.13 -34.44
N TYR A 523 -15.08 17.50 -33.34
CA TYR A 523 -15.07 18.87 -32.83
C TYR A 523 -13.82 19.59 -33.31
N ASP A 524 -13.91 20.91 -33.42
CA ASP A 524 -12.80 21.79 -33.81
C ASP A 524 -12.25 21.49 -35.22
N ILE A 525 -13.14 21.15 -36.14
CA ILE A 525 -12.78 20.71 -37.49
C ILE A 525 -12.10 21.82 -38.30
N GLU A 526 -12.43 23.09 -38.05
CA GLU A 526 -11.82 24.23 -38.73
C GLU A 526 -10.33 24.36 -38.39
N ASN A 527 -9.95 24.21 -37.12
CA ASN A 527 -8.55 24.17 -36.71
C ASN A 527 -7.83 22.92 -37.21
N ILE A 528 -8.50 21.76 -37.19
CA ILE A 528 -7.94 20.51 -37.71
C ILE A 528 -7.64 20.61 -39.21
N LEU A 529 -8.51 21.26 -39.98
CA LEU A 529 -8.33 21.48 -41.42
C LEU A 529 -7.32 22.59 -41.73
N THR A 530 -7.06 23.52 -40.83
CA THR A 530 -6.17 24.68 -41.08
C THR A 530 -4.75 24.48 -40.54
N PHE A 531 -4.60 23.81 -39.39
CA PHE A 531 -3.33 23.77 -38.64
C PHE A 531 -2.83 22.37 -38.28
N SER A 532 -3.61 21.31 -38.49
CA SER A 532 -3.17 19.94 -38.14
C SER A 532 -2.62 19.17 -39.34
N GLU A 533 -1.37 18.71 -39.23
CA GLU A 533 -0.79 17.67 -40.10
C GLU A 533 -1.04 16.26 -39.55
N SER A 534 -1.49 16.15 -38.30
CA SER A 534 -1.72 14.88 -37.62
C SER A 534 -3.12 14.32 -37.88
N SER A 535 -3.22 12.99 -38.03
CA SER A 535 -4.48 12.28 -38.22
C SER A 535 -5.28 12.20 -36.92
N VAL A 536 -6.59 12.41 -37.00
CA VAL A 536 -7.51 12.35 -35.85
C VAL A 536 -8.26 11.03 -35.87
N GLN A 537 -8.34 10.34 -34.74
CA GLN A 537 -9.01 9.04 -34.65
C GLN A 537 -10.34 9.12 -33.88
N SER A 538 -11.30 8.29 -34.27
CA SER A 538 -12.55 8.10 -33.52
C SER A 538 -12.32 7.24 -32.28
N GLY A 539 -13.33 7.22 -31.38
CA GLY A 539 -13.42 6.16 -30.37
C GLY A 539 -13.45 4.77 -31.02
N ILE A 540 -12.95 3.77 -30.30
CA ILE A 540 -12.95 2.36 -30.73
C ILE A 540 -14.36 1.80 -30.57
N PHE A 541 -14.85 1.07 -31.56
CA PHE A 541 -16.12 0.38 -31.51
C PHE A 541 -15.99 -1.06 -32.04
N TYR A 542 -16.96 -1.91 -31.68
CA TYR A 542 -16.93 -3.34 -31.99
C TYR A 542 -18.12 -3.73 -32.85
N VAL A 543 -17.84 -4.44 -33.95
CA VAL A 543 -18.88 -5.04 -34.80
C VAL A 543 -18.54 -6.52 -34.98
N GLN A 544 -19.45 -7.41 -34.57
CA GLN A 544 -19.26 -8.87 -34.61
C GLN A 544 -17.96 -9.34 -33.91
N GLY A 545 -17.58 -8.69 -32.81
CA GLY A 545 -16.36 -9.00 -32.06
C GLY A 545 -15.07 -8.44 -32.67
N ASN A 546 -15.12 -7.84 -33.86
CA ASN A 546 -13.96 -7.19 -34.48
C ASN A 546 -13.82 -5.74 -34.02
N ARG A 547 -12.59 -5.36 -33.64
CA ARG A 547 -12.23 -4.00 -33.24
C ARG A 547 -12.10 -3.10 -34.48
N LEU A 548 -12.84 -1.99 -34.49
CA LEU A 548 -12.87 -1.00 -35.58
C LEU A 548 -12.64 0.41 -35.06
N GLN A 549 -12.00 1.24 -35.89
CA GLN A 549 -11.73 2.65 -35.59
C GLN A 549 -11.64 3.48 -36.88
N ILE A 550 -12.24 4.67 -36.90
CA ILE A 550 -12.14 5.59 -38.05
C ILE A 550 -10.94 6.52 -37.83
N THR A 551 -10.15 6.73 -38.88
CA THR A 551 -9.07 7.71 -38.91
C THR A 551 -9.37 8.79 -39.95
N LEU A 552 -9.24 10.05 -39.55
CA LEU A 552 -9.41 11.24 -40.38
C LEU A 552 -8.04 11.87 -40.65
N HIS A 553 -7.71 12.04 -41.92
CA HIS A 553 -6.48 12.69 -42.40
C HIS A 553 -6.85 14.04 -43.03
N PRO A 554 -6.61 15.18 -42.35
CA PRO A 554 -7.06 16.50 -42.82
C PRO A 554 -6.32 17.01 -44.06
N HIS A 555 -5.06 16.60 -44.24
CA HIS A 555 -4.19 16.94 -45.38
C HIS A 555 -3.63 15.67 -46.03
N HIS A 556 -4.50 14.84 -46.60
CA HIS A 556 -4.09 13.53 -47.09
C HIS A 556 -3.03 13.68 -48.21
N LEU A 557 -1.81 13.18 -47.95
CA LEU A 557 -0.62 13.31 -48.81
C LEU A 557 -0.19 14.76 -49.09
N GLY A 558 -0.42 15.70 -48.16
CA GLY A 558 -0.03 17.10 -48.33
C GLY A 558 -0.89 17.87 -49.34
N THR A 559 -2.10 17.36 -49.65
CA THR A 559 -3.05 18.00 -50.57
C THR A 559 -4.27 18.55 -49.82
N HIS A 560 -5.06 19.43 -50.45
CA HIS A 560 -6.32 19.99 -49.90
C HIS A 560 -7.49 18.98 -49.86
N TYR A 561 -7.19 17.71 -49.59
CA TYR A 561 -8.16 16.63 -49.47
C TYR A 561 -8.18 16.08 -48.05
N LEU A 562 -9.36 16.06 -47.46
CA LEU A 562 -9.66 15.29 -46.26
C LEU A 562 -9.92 13.83 -46.65
N ALA A 563 -9.31 12.90 -45.94
CA ALA A 563 -9.54 11.48 -46.14
C ALA A 563 -10.03 10.75 -44.88
N LEU A 564 -10.97 9.83 -45.05
CA LEU A 564 -11.51 8.98 -43.99
C LEU A 564 -11.18 7.52 -44.27
N GLU A 565 -10.55 6.87 -43.31
CA GLU A 565 -10.16 5.46 -43.36
C GLU A 565 -10.84 4.69 -42.24
N LEU A 566 -11.33 3.48 -42.54
CA LEU A 566 -11.74 2.54 -41.51
C LEU A 566 -10.58 1.57 -41.25
N SER A 567 -10.06 1.55 -40.03
CA SER A 567 -8.99 0.64 -39.62
C SER A 567 -9.56 -0.57 -38.86
N SER A 568 -9.05 -1.76 -39.18
CA SER A 568 -9.33 -3.01 -38.48
C SER A 568 -8.08 -3.88 -38.41
N THR A 569 -8.01 -4.76 -37.41
CA THR A 569 -6.89 -5.69 -37.23
C THR A 569 -6.94 -6.88 -38.18
N ASN A 570 -8.13 -7.45 -38.44
CA ASN A 570 -8.27 -8.72 -39.16
C ASN A 570 -9.39 -8.75 -40.22
N TRP A 571 -10.31 -7.78 -40.25
CA TRP A 571 -11.49 -7.81 -41.11
C TRP A 571 -11.95 -6.42 -41.52
N LEU A 572 -11.96 -6.14 -42.84
CA LEU A 572 -12.50 -4.89 -43.37
C LEU A 572 -13.89 -5.13 -43.98
N PRO A 573 -14.98 -4.75 -43.30
CA PRO A 573 -16.33 -4.95 -43.83
C PRO A 573 -16.61 -4.03 -45.02
N LYS A 574 -17.61 -4.40 -45.83
CA LYS A 574 -18.22 -3.46 -46.78
C LYS A 574 -18.86 -2.30 -46.00
N HIS A 575 -18.45 -1.08 -46.26
CA HIS A 575 -18.88 0.07 -45.50
C HIS A 575 -19.05 1.32 -46.37
N ARG A 576 -19.74 2.33 -45.83
CA ARG A 576 -19.95 3.63 -46.48
C ARG A 576 -19.82 4.74 -45.45
N PHE A 577 -18.96 5.71 -45.72
CA PHE A 577 -18.92 6.99 -45.02
C PHE A 577 -19.92 7.97 -45.62
N ILE A 578 -20.59 8.74 -44.75
CA ILE A 578 -21.51 9.82 -45.10
C ILE A 578 -21.19 11.00 -44.19
N ILE A 579 -20.90 12.16 -44.76
CA ILE A 579 -20.80 13.42 -44.01
C ILE A 579 -22.16 14.08 -44.04
N LEU A 580 -22.73 14.33 -42.86
CA LEU A 580 -24.08 14.84 -42.74
C LEU A 580 -24.11 16.35 -42.96
N ASN A 581 -24.95 16.77 -43.89
CA ASN A 581 -25.36 18.15 -44.01
C ASN A 581 -26.35 18.47 -42.88
N ARG A 582 -26.09 19.55 -42.15
CA ARG A 582 -26.84 19.96 -40.97
C ARG A 582 -28.20 20.57 -41.30
N ASN A 583 -28.35 21.10 -42.51
CA ASN A 583 -29.51 21.88 -42.93
C ASN A 583 -30.42 21.13 -43.94
N ASN A 584 -29.88 20.16 -44.69
CA ASN A 584 -30.62 19.44 -45.72
C ASN A 584 -30.16 17.98 -45.90
N GLU A 585 -31.06 17.01 -45.71
CA GLU A 585 -30.72 15.59 -45.84
C GLU A 585 -30.32 15.15 -47.25
N LYS A 586 -30.83 15.84 -48.27
CA LYS A 586 -30.46 15.57 -49.67
C LYS A 586 -29.07 16.12 -50.03
N GLY A 587 -28.46 16.89 -49.14
CA GLY A 587 -27.12 17.46 -49.29
C GLY A 587 -25.99 16.65 -48.65
N ASP A 588 -26.28 15.48 -48.07
CA ASP A 588 -25.28 14.63 -47.43
C ASP A 588 -24.22 14.15 -48.44
N LEU A 589 -22.94 14.23 -48.08
CA LEU A 589 -21.84 13.77 -48.91
C LEU A 589 -21.54 12.31 -48.59
N SER A 590 -21.90 11.40 -49.51
CA SER A 590 -21.70 9.97 -49.33
C SER A 590 -20.56 9.42 -50.21
N SER A 591 -19.85 8.45 -49.66
CA SER A 591 -18.87 7.65 -50.38
C SER A 591 -19.54 6.55 -51.22
N GLN A 592 -18.79 6.01 -52.18
CA GLN A 592 -19.11 4.70 -52.75
C GLN A 592 -18.98 3.62 -51.68
N ILE A 593 -19.46 2.40 -51.96
CA ILE A 593 -19.30 1.28 -51.03
C ILE A 593 -17.81 0.89 -51.02
N LEU A 594 -17.19 1.05 -49.85
CA LEU A 594 -15.79 0.78 -49.56
C LEU A 594 -15.60 -0.62 -48.98
N GLY A 595 -14.38 -1.15 -49.04
CA GLY A 595 -14.02 -2.49 -48.61
C GLY A 595 -12.53 -2.74 -48.79
N MET A 596 -12.07 -4.00 -48.80
CA MET A 596 -10.63 -4.32 -48.86
C MET A 596 -9.89 -3.74 -50.07
N SER A 597 -10.57 -3.50 -51.19
CA SER A 597 -9.95 -2.96 -52.41
C SER A 597 -9.83 -1.43 -52.42
N ILE A 598 -10.66 -0.72 -51.65
CA ILE A 598 -10.67 0.75 -51.57
C ILE A 598 -11.06 1.12 -50.12
N PRO A 599 -10.10 1.33 -49.21
CA PRO A 599 -10.39 1.54 -47.79
C PRO A 599 -10.67 3.01 -47.41
N LEU A 600 -10.57 3.92 -48.38
CA LEU A 600 -10.41 5.35 -48.10
C LEU A 600 -11.42 6.20 -48.88
N PHE A 601 -12.13 7.08 -48.16
CA PHE A 601 -12.98 8.11 -48.76
C PHE A 601 -12.25 9.45 -48.79
N ARG A 602 -12.08 10.08 -49.96
CA ARG A 602 -11.42 11.39 -50.11
C ARG A 602 -12.40 12.47 -50.56
N ILE A 603 -12.30 13.65 -49.95
CA ILE A 603 -13.18 14.80 -50.23
C ILE A 603 -12.34 16.08 -50.23
N HIS A 604 -12.60 16.96 -51.19
CA HIS A 604 -11.94 18.27 -51.24
C HIS A 604 -12.40 19.16 -50.07
N THR A 605 -11.46 19.78 -49.36
CA THR A 605 -11.75 20.54 -48.13
C THR A 605 -12.74 21.68 -48.36
N GLU A 606 -12.70 22.35 -49.53
CA GLU A 606 -13.64 23.42 -49.87
C GLU A 606 -15.12 22.98 -49.96
N LYS A 607 -15.40 21.69 -50.21
CA LYS A 607 -16.77 21.19 -50.21
C LYS A 607 -17.36 21.06 -48.82
N ILE A 608 -16.50 20.92 -47.81
CA ILE A 608 -16.88 20.73 -46.40
C ILE A 608 -16.82 22.06 -45.64
N SER A 609 -16.03 23.03 -46.08
CA SER A 609 -15.87 24.35 -45.44
C SER A 609 -17.11 25.26 -45.50
N THR A 610 -18.26 24.76 -45.95
CA THR A 610 -19.51 25.51 -45.97
C THR A 610 -20.23 25.39 -44.62
N LEU A 611 -20.96 26.44 -44.24
CA LEU A 611 -21.76 26.51 -43.01
C LEU A 611 -22.86 25.43 -42.93
N ASP A 612 -23.11 24.71 -44.02
CA ASP A 612 -24.07 23.60 -44.07
C ASP A 612 -23.50 22.29 -43.51
N PHE A 613 -22.17 22.09 -43.50
CA PHE A 613 -21.54 20.88 -42.95
C PHE A 613 -20.86 21.16 -41.59
N ILE A 614 -20.26 22.34 -41.44
CA ILE A 614 -19.59 22.75 -40.21
C ILE A 614 -20.51 23.72 -39.46
N VAL A 615 -21.03 23.26 -38.31
CA VAL A 615 -21.86 24.06 -37.40
C VAL A 615 -21.27 23.97 -36.00
N ASP A 616 -21.10 25.12 -35.35
CA ASP A 616 -20.43 25.27 -34.05
C ASP A 616 -19.01 24.65 -34.06
N GLY A 617 -18.27 24.80 -35.16
CA GLY A 617 -16.94 24.22 -35.36
C GLY A 617 -16.93 22.69 -35.37
N SER A 618 -18.07 22.03 -35.61
CA SER A 618 -18.21 20.57 -35.54
C SER A 618 -18.75 19.95 -36.83
N LEU A 619 -18.25 18.75 -37.15
CA LEU A 619 -18.63 17.94 -38.31
C LEU A 619 -19.19 16.58 -37.85
N ILE A 620 -20.28 16.09 -38.43
CA ILE A 620 -20.79 14.72 -38.14
C ILE A 620 -20.50 13.79 -39.31
N ILE A 621 -19.85 12.69 -38.98
CA ILE A 621 -19.55 11.59 -39.88
C ILE A 621 -20.40 10.38 -39.46
N LYS A 622 -21.20 9.87 -40.39
CA LYS A 622 -21.97 8.64 -40.26
C LYS A 622 -21.26 7.54 -41.03
N LEU A 623 -21.03 6.41 -40.38
CA LEU A 623 -20.48 5.20 -40.95
C LEU A 623 -21.57 4.12 -40.96
N VAL A 624 -21.81 3.57 -42.15
CA VAL A 624 -22.74 2.45 -42.38
C VAL A 624 -21.91 1.22 -42.71
N ILE A 625 -22.01 0.16 -41.91
CA ILE A 625 -21.27 -1.09 -42.09
C ILE A 625 -22.25 -2.21 -42.40
N SER A 626 -21.99 -2.99 -43.45
CA SER A 626 -22.77 -4.21 -43.75
C SER A 626 -22.71 -5.16 -42.56
N TYR A 627 -23.87 -5.48 -42.00
CA TYR A 627 -24.08 -6.37 -40.87
C TYR A 627 -24.76 -7.65 -41.38
N TYR A 628 -24.15 -8.29 -42.38
CA TYR A 628 -24.38 -9.68 -42.83
C TYR A 628 -23.27 -10.12 -43.77
#